data_AF-A0A0B4RDN9-F1
#
_entry.id   AF-A0A0B4RDN9-F1
#
_cell.length_a   1.000
_cell.length_b   1.000
_cell.length_c   1.000
_cell.angle_alpha   90.00
_cell.angle_beta   90.00
_cell.angle_gamma   90.00
#
_symmetry.space_group_name_H-M   'P 1'
#
loop_
_entity.id
_entity.type
_entity.pdbx_description
1 polymer ?
#
loop_
_entity_poly.entity_id
_entity_poly.type
_entity_poly.pdbx_seq_one_letter_code
_entity_poly.pdbx_strand_id
1 'polypeptide(L)'
;MKKKIVMGLIIVVFLFVGIYGYNLYKNYQDFNSLRSLLYDGYIPDSKEFAIFLEEYESFNNSLNLTTWQVEKGYDMNLELSRKFENTEIILTSKDVQTDEARKLKGNVLVAIDNIQIILNRTYESDDINDLTPNIEVLRAQIQEMNEILNNN
;
A
#
# COMPACT_ATOMS: atom_id res chain seq x y z
N MET A 1 -7.14 -35.63 -46.24
CA MET A 1 -7.97 -34.88 -45.27
C MET A 1 -7.30 -34.69 -43.89
N LYS A 2 -6.50 -35.63 -43.38
CA LYS A 2 -5.85 -35.53 -42.03
C LYS A 2 -4.85 -34.35 -41.85
N LYS A 3 -4.11 -33.94 -42.91
CA LYS A 3 -3.13 -32.83 -42.82
C LYS A 3 -3.75 -31.44 -42.57
N LYS A 4 -4.98 -31.18 -43.04
CA LYS A 4 -5.67 -29.90 -42.83
C LYS A 4 -6.21 -29.73 -41.40
N ILE A 5 -6.57 -30.85 -40.75
CA ILE A 5 -7.04 -30.87 -39.36
C ILE A 5 -5.88 -30.62 -38.39
N VAL A 6 -4.71 -31.23 -38.64
CA VAL A 6 -3.51 -31.03 -37.83
C VAL A 6 -2.98 -29.59 -37.94
N MET A 7 -3.00 -29.00 -39.13
CA MET A 7 -2.57 -27.60 -39.33
C MET A 7 -3.49 -26.58 -38.62
N GLY A 8 -4.80 -26.85 -38.58
CA GLY A 8 -5.77 -26.02 -37.84
C GLY A 8 -5.60 -26.11 -36.32
N LEU A 9 -5.25 -27.30 -35.79
CA LEU A 9 -5.02 -27.50 -34.37
C LEU A 9 -3.76 -26.76 -33.88
N ILE A 10 -2.70 -26.74 -34.69
CA ILE A 10 -1.44 -26.04 -34.38
C ILE A 10 -1.65 -24.53 -34.27
N ILE A 11 -2.45 -23.93 -35.16
CA ILE A 11 -2.74 -22.49 -35.15
C ILE A 11 -3.52 -22.09 -33.88
N VAL A 12 -4.48 -22.92 -33.44
CA VAL A 12 -5.24 -22.69 -32.21
C VAL A 12 -4.34 -22.75 -30.97
N VAL A 13 -3.40 -23.70 -30.91
CA VAL A 13 -2.43 -23.80 -29.81
C VAL A 13 -1.48 -22.61 -29.78
N PHE A 14 -0.98 -22.15 -30.93
CA PHE A 14 -0.12 -20.96 -30.99
C PHE A 14 -0.84 -19.67 -30.60
N LEU A 15 -2.12 -19.52 -30.97
CA LEU A 15 -2.95 -18.39 -30.53
C LEU A 15 -3.25 -18.46 -29.02
N PHE A 16 -3.53 -19.66 -28.48
CA PHE A 16 -3.73 -19.84 -27.05
C PHE A 16 -2.46 -19.51 -26.25
N VAL A 17 -1.30 -20.03 -26.63
CA VAL A 17 -0.03 -19.76 -25.94
C VAL A 17 0.39 -18.29 -26.09
N GLY A 18 0.11 -17.66 -27.24
CA GLY A 18 0.37 -16.23 -27.45
C GLY A 18 -0.53 -15.33 -26.60
N ILE A 19 -1.83 -15.60 -26.52
CA ILE A 19 -2.78 -14.80 -25.73
C ILE A 19 -2.61 -15.04 -24.22
N TYR A 20 -2.45 -16.30 -23.79
CA TYR A 20 -2.18 -16.62 -22.38
C TYR A 20 -0.81 -16.12 -21.93
N GLY A 21 0.22 -16.30 -22.74
CA GLY A 21 1.57 -15.81 -22.45
C GLY A 21 1.66 -14.29 -22.43
N TYR A 22 0.94 -13.60 -23.32
CA TYR A 22 0.84 -12.15 -23.32
C TYR A 22 0.04 -11.62 -22.13
N ASN A 23 -1.08 -12.26 -21.77
CA ASN A 23 -1.81 -11.91 -20.55
C ASN A 23 -0.96 -12.14 -19.30
N LEU A 24 -0.23 -13.25 -19.18
CA LEU A 24 0.67 -13.50 -18.05
C LEU A 24 1.81 -12.46 -17.99
N TYR A 25 2.42 -12.11 -19.12
CA TYR A 25 3.47 -11.09 -19.19
C TYR A 25 2.95 -9.69 -18.87
N LYS A 26 1.78 -9.31 -19.40
CA LYS A 26 1.11 -8.04 -19.12
C LYS A 26 0.69 -7.95 -17.65
N ASN A 27 0.19 -9.04 -17.08
CA ASN A 27 -0.18 -9.13 -15.67
C ASN A 27 1.05 -8.94 -14.76
N TYR A 28 2.18 -9.54 -15.14
CA TYR A 28 3.44 -9.39 -14.44
C TYR A 28 3.98 -7.95 -14.52
N GLN A 29 3.84 -7.29 -15.66
CA GLN A 29 4.22 -5.88 -15.81
C GLN A 29 3.33 -4.93 -15.00
N ASP A 30 2.02 -5.13 -15.01
CA ASP A 30 1.08 -4.28 -14.25
C ASP A 30 1.36 -4.38 -12.75
N PHE A 31 1.48 -5.60 -12.22
CA PHE A 31 1.80 -5.86 -10.82
C PHE A 31 3.18 -5.29 -10.43
N ASN A 32 4.21 -5.51 -11.24
CA ASN A 32 5.54 -4.95 -10.96
C ASN A 32 5.58 -3.43 -11.05
N SER A 33 4.78 -2.82 -11.93
CA SER A 33 4.69 -1.36 -12.01
C SER A 33 4.00 -0.77 -10.78
N LEU A 34 2.95 -1.43 -10.27
CA LEU A 34 2.31 -1.06 -9.01
C LEU A 34 3.30 -1.25 -7.85
N ARG A 35 3.99 -2.40 -7.81
CA ARG A 35 5.02 -2.69 -6.82
C ARG A 35 6.08 -1.59 -6.79
N SER A 36 6.64 -1.20 -7.93
CA SER A 36 7.63 -0.11 -8.00
C SER A 36 7.09 1.18 -7.39
N LEU A 37 5.87 1.59 -7.74
CA LEU A 37 5.22 2.78 -7.17
C LEU A 37 5.10 2.70 -5.64
N LEU A 38 4.80 1.51 -5.10
CA LEU A 38 4.75 1.30 -3.65
C LEU A 38 6.13 1.41 -3.00
N TYR A 39 7.19 0.89 -3.64
CA TYR A 39 8.56 1.02 -3.12
C TYR A 39 9.08 2.46 -3.14
N ASP A 40 8.63 3.27 -4.10
CA ASP A 40 9.08 4.65 -4.26
C ASP A 40 8.31 5.65 -3.38
N GLY A 41 7.07 5.33 -2.97
CA GLY A 41 6.23 6.21 -2.14
C GLY A 41 5.74 5.55 -0.85
N TYR A 42 4.74 4.68 -0.96
CA TYR A 42 4.05 4.12 0.21
C TYR A 42 4.99 3.47 1.26
N ILE A 43 5.95 2.63 0.83
CA ILE A 43 6.83 1.88 1.73
C ILE A 43 7.78 2.79 2.53
N PRO A 44 8.52 3.73 1.93
CA PRO A 44 9.33 4.68 2.70
C PRO A 44 8.47 5.54 3.63
N ASP A 45 7.34 6.07 3.16
CA ASP A 45 6.42 6.87 3.98
C ASP A 45 5.90 6.07 5.21
N SER A 46 5.59 4.78 5.02
CA SER A 46 5.15 3.88 6.09
C SER A 46 6.23 3.62 7.15
N LYS A 47 7.51 3.62 6.75
CA LYS A 47 8.62 3.50 7.70
C LYS A 47 8.79 4.76 8.53
N GLU A 48 8.65 5.93 7.91
CA GLU A 48 8.67 7.20 8.63
C GLU A 48 7.49 7.32 9.60
N PHE A 49 6.31 6.85 9.21
CA PHE A 49 5.16 6.77 10.10
C PHE A 49 5.39 5.83 11.30
N ALA A 50 6.04 4.68 11.10
CA ALA A 50 6.40 3.79 12.20
C ALA A 50 7.35 4.49 13.20
N ILE A 51 8.36 5.23 12.70
CA ILE A 51 9.26 6.02 13.54
C ILE A 51 8.48 7.10 14.30
N PHE A 52 7.54 7.78 13.65
CA PHE A 52 6.66 8.75 14.31
C PHE A 52 5.87 8.13 15.47
N LEU A 53 5.30 6.93 15.30
CA LEU A 53 4.57 6.24 16.37
C LEU A 53 5.49 5.83 17.52
N GLU A 54 6.70 5.35 17.23
CA GLU A 54 7.70 5.01 18.25
C GLU A 54 8.12 6.25 19.06
N GLU A 55 8.34 7.39 18.39
CA GLU A 55 8.64 8.66 19.05
C GLU A 55 7.44 9.11 19.92
N TYR A 56 6.23 9.13 19.35
CA TYR A 56 5.00 9.47 20.07
C TYR A 56 4.82 8.63 21.34
N GLU A 57 5.02 7.31 21.25
CA GLU A 57 4.97 6.39 22.40
C GLU A 57 6.04 6.67 23.44
N SER A 58 7.28 6.95 23.00
CA SER A 58 8.38 7.25 23.91
C SER A 58 8.15 8.50 24.76
N PHE A 59 7.33 9.44 24.26
CA PHE A 59 6.99 10.68 24.94
C PHE A 59 5.65 10.64 25.68
N ASN A 60 5.00 9.48 25.83
CA ASN A 60 3.64 9.29 26.40
C ASN A 60 3.49 9.63 27.91
N ASN A 61 4.33 10.48 28.48
CA ASN A 61 3.94 11.26 29.66
C ASN A 61 3.49 12.66 29.18
N SER A 62 2.37 13.17 29.72
CA SER A 62 1.67 14.33 29.14
C SER A 62 2.56 15.58 28.96
N LEU A 63 3.51 15.80 29.87
CA LEU A 63 4.39 16.97 29.82
C LEU A 63 5.46 16.86 28.72
N ASN A 64 6.04 15.67 28.52
CA ASN A 64 7.00 15.43 27.45
C ASN A 64 6.31 15.31 26.09
N LEU A 65 5.10 14.73 26.02
CA LEU A 65 4.33 14.64 24.78
C LEU A 65 3.98 16.03 24.25
N THR A 66 3.43 16.90 25.10
CA THR A 66 3.09 18.27 24.71
C THR A 66 4.33 19.03 24.21
N THR A 67 5.46 18.89 24.90
CA THR A 67 6.71 19.56 24.51
C THR A 67 7.21 19.04 23.15
N TRP A 68 7.25 17.72 22.98
CA TRP A 68 7.66 17.11 21.71
C TRP A 68 6.71 17.47 20.56
N GLN A 69 5.40 17.51 20.80
CA GLN A 69 4.39 17.92 19.80
C GLN A 69 4.68 19.32 19.26
N VAL A 70 4.96 20.28 20.15
CA VAL A 70 5.29 21.66 19.79
C VAL A 70 6.64 21.77 19.07
N GLU A 71 7.64 21.01 19.52
CA GLU A 71 9.00 21.11 18.96
C GLU A 71 9.16 20.38 17.62
N LYS A 72 8.40 19.31 17.38
CA LYS A 72 8.62 18.40 16.25
C LYS A 72 7.38 17.63 15.80
N GLY A 73 6.56 17.15 16.73
CA GLY A 73 5.48 16.19 16.45
C GLY A 73 4.44 16.71 15.45
N TYR A 74 4.02 17.98 15.56
CA TYR A 74 3.09 18.58 14.60
C TYR A 74 3.66 18.69 13.18
N ASP A 75 4.92 19.12 13.06
CA ASP A 75 5.54 19.27 11.74
C ASP A 75 5.73 17.91 11.06
N MET A 76 6.16 16.89 11.81
CA MET A 76 6.25 15.51 11.32
C MET A 76 4.89 14.98 10.87
N ASN A 77 3.85 15.23 11.66
CA ASN A 77 2.50 14.78 11.34
C ASN A 77 1.98 15.44 10.04
N LEU A 78 2.16 16.75 9.86
CA LEU A 78 1.78 17.45 8.63
C LEU A 78 2.56 16.94 7.42
N GLU A 79 3.85 16.69 7.58
CA GLU A 79 4.68 16.14 6.51
C GLU A 79 4.19 14.75 6.10
N LEU A 80 3.98 13.85 7.06
CA LEU A 80 3.45 12.50 6.81
C LEU A 80 2.08 12.54 6.17
N SER A 81 1.16 13.38 6.68
CA SER A 81 -0.18 13.54 6.11
C SER A 81 -0.12 13.92 4.63
N ARG A 82 0.74 14.89 4.25
CA ARG A 82 0.94 15.29 2.85
C ARG A 82 1.58 14.18 2.01
N LYS A 83 2.54 13.44 2.55
CA LYS A 83 3.18 12.30 1.85
C LYS A 83 2.14 11.23 1.50
N PHE A 84 1.32 10.85 2.48
CA PHE A 84 0.27 9.86 2.28
C PHE A 84 -0.85 10.34 1.35
N GLU A 85 -1.26 11.61 1.43
CA GLU A 85 -2.21 12.21 0.47
C GLU A 85 -1.65 12.17 -0.97
N ASN A 86 -0.38 12.52 -1.16
CA ASN A 86 0.26 12.43 -2.48
C ASN A 86 0.32 10.99 -2.99
N THR A 87 0.70 10.04 -2.13
CA THR A 87 0.74 8.62 -2.46
C THR A 87 -0.65 8.09 -2.83
N GLU A 88 -1.70 8.51 -2.10
CA GLU A 88 -3.10 8.18 -2.40
C GLU A 88 -3.53 8.69 -3.78
N ILE A 89 -3.22 9.95 -4.12
CA ILE A 89 -3.54 10.54 -5.43
C ILE A 89 -2.86 9.75 -6.55
N ILE A 90 -1.56 9.44 -6.40
CA ILE A 90 -0.78 8.68 -7.39
C ILE A 90 -1.39 7.29 -7.56
N LEU A 91 -1.63 6.56 -6.47
CA LEU A 91 -2.20 5.22 -6.50
C LEU A 91 -3.60 5.21 -7.11
N THR A 92 -4.46 6.16 -6.73
CA THR A 92 -5.82 6.28 -7.27
C THR A 92 -5.78 6.48 -8.78
N SER A 93 -4.88 7.33 -9.28
CA SER A 93 -4.70 7.59 -10.72
C SER A 93 -4.11 6.41 -11.50
N LYS A 94 -3.44 5.47 -10.82
CA LYS A 94 -2.85 4.30 -11.45
C LYS A 94 -3.93 3.29 -11.83
N ASP A 95 -4.17 3.16 -13.13
CA ASP A 95 -5.02 2.10 -13.66
C ASP A 95 -4.30 0.74 -13.56
N VAL A 96 -4.99 -0.27 -13.04
CA VAL A 96 -4.45 -1.62 -12.83
C VAL A 96 -5.47 -2.65 -13.32
N GLN A 97 -5.02 -3.54 -14.19
CA GLN A 97 -5.91 -4.40 -14.96
C GLN A 97 -6.10 -5.78 -14.33
N THR A 98 -5.17 -6.23 -13.48
CA THR A 98 -5.25 -7.56 -12.86
C THR A 98 -6.02 -7.53 -11.54
N ASP A 99 -6.67 -8.65 -11.21
CA ASP A 99 -7.40 -8.77 -9.94
C ASP A 99 -6.45 -8.68 -8.74
N GLU A 100 -5.24 -9.26 -8.82
CA GLU A 100 -4.25 -9.15 -7.75
C GLU A 100 -3.74 -7.71 -7.56
N ALA A 101 -3.43 -6.99 -8.65
CA ALA A 101 -2.98 -5.61 -8.57
C ALA A 101 -4.12 -4.68 -8.08
N ARG A 102 -5.37 -4.94 -8.49
CA ARG A 102 -6.55 -4.24 -7.94
C ARG A 102 -6.70 -4.49 -6.45
N LYS A 103 -6.54 -5.74 -5.99
CA LYS A 103 -6.61 -6.10 -4.57
C LYS A 103 -5.49 -5.43 -3.77
N LEU A 104 -4.25 -5.50 -4.25
CA LEU A 104 -3.10 -4.84 -3.62
C LEU A 104 -3.30 -3.32 -3.53
N LYS A 105 -3.69 -2.66 -4.63
CA LYS A 105 -4.00 -1.22 -4.66
C LYS A 105 -5.09 -0.89 -3.64
N GLY A 106 -6.17 -1.66 -3.61
CA GLY A 106 -7.26 -1.48 -2.64
C GLY A 106 -6.78 -1.55 -1.20
N ASN A 107 -6.03 -2.59 -0.85
CA ASN A 107 -5.50 -2.76 0.51
C ASN A 107 -4.55 -1.62 0.91
N VAL A 108 -3.70 -1.15 -0.01
CA VAL A 108 -2.81 -0.01 0.26
C VAL A 108 -3.61 1.27 0.50
N LEU A 109 -4.64 1.54 -0.31
CA LEU A 109 -5.48 2.73 -0.12
C LEU A 109 -6.20 2.71 1.24
N VAL A 110 -6.70 1.55 1.67
CA VAL A 110 -7.31 1.41 3.00
C VAL A 110 -6.28 1.59 4.11
N ALA A 111 -5.06 1.09 3.93
CA ALA A 111 -3.98 1.31 4.90
C ALA A 111 -3.60 2.80 5.01
N ILE A 112 -3.59 3.53 3.89
CA ILE A 112 -3.37 4.98 3.87
C ILE A 112 -4.46 5.72 4.64
N ASP A 113 -5.74 5.38 4.42
CA ASP A 113 -6.87 5.98 5.14
C ASP A 113 -6.73 5.78 6.66
N ASN A 114 -6.38 4.56 7.09
CA ASN A 114 -6.13 4.28 8.51
C ASN A 114 -4.95 5.06 9.08
N ILE A 115 -3.86 5.24 8.31
CA ILE A 115 -2.73 6.08 8.73
C ILE A 115 -3.18 7.52 8.91
N GLN A 116 -3.95 8.08 7.96
CA GLN A 116 -4.49 9.43 8.08
C GLN A 116 -5.41 9.58 9.30
N ILE A 117 -6.23 8.58 9.62
CA ILE A 117 -7.04 8.57 10.85
C ILE A 117 -6.16 8.62 12.10
N ILE A 118 -5.07 7.84 12.14
CA ILE A 118 -4.15 7.84 13.29
C ILE A 118 -3.47 9.21 13.42
N LEU A 119 -2.96 9.76 12.31
CA LEU A 119 -2.33 11.09 12.28
C LEU A 119 -3.31 12.17 12.76
N ASN A 120 -4.56 12.17 12.31
CA ASN A 120 -5.58 13.11 12.79
C ASN A 120 -5.89 12.92 14.28
N ARG A 121 -5.95 11.68 14.78
CA ARG A 121 -6.19 11.46 16.21
C ARG A 121 -5.02 11.92 17.09
N THR A 122 -3.78 11.82 16.61
CA THR A 122 -2.63 12.37 17.36
C THR A 122 -2.64 13.91 17.43
N TYR A 123 -3.44 14.59 16.61
CA TYR A 123 -3.73 16.02 16.75
C TYR A 123 -4.77 16.31 17.84
N GLU A 124 -5.72 15.40 18.02
CA GLU A 124 -6.93 15.61 18.82
C GLU A 124 -6.84 15.02 20.24
N SER A 125 -5.94 14.06 20.47
CA SER A 125 -5.78 13.36 21.75
C SER A 125 -4.33 13.35 22.22
N ASP A 126 -4.16 13.54 23.54
CA ASP A 126 -2.90 13.37 24.25
C ASP A 126 -2.74 11.95 24.82
N ASP A 127 -3.67 11.02 24.53
CA ASP A 127 -3.65 9.64 25.02
C ASP A 127 -3.38 8.65 23.89
N ILE A 128 -2.23 7.96 23.97
CA ILE A 128 -1.86 6.93 23.00
C ILE A 128 -2.85 5.77 22.94
N ASN A 129 -3.59 5.50 24.04
CA ASN A 129 -4.54 4.40 24.10
C ASN A 129 -5.71 4.60 23.13
N ASP A 130 -6.00 5.85 22.74
CA ASP A 130 -7.02 6.19 21.74
C ASP A 130 -6.61 5.79 20.31
N LEU A 131 -5.33 5.49 20.10
CA LEU A 131 -4.76 5.07 18.81
C LEU A 131 -4.72 3.55 18.66
N THR A 132 -4.70 2.80 19.77
CA THR A 132 -4.56 1.34 19.79
C THR A 132 -5.52 0.61 18.84
N PRO A 133 -6.84 0.91 18.81
CA PRO A 133 -7.75 0.22 17.90
C PRO A 133 -7.40 0.41 16.42
N ASN A 134 -6.96 1.61 16.03
CA ASN A 134 -6.60 1.91 14.64
C ASN A 134 -5.25 1.29 14.26
N ILE A 135 -4.30 1.24 15.20
CA ILE A 135 -3.00 0.59 15.00
C ILE A 135 -3.19 -0.92 14.79
N GLU A 136 -4.09 -1.56 15.54
CA GLU A 136 -4.40 -2.99 15.36
C GLU A 136 -5.03 -3.28 13.99
N VAL A 137 -5.99 -2.45 13.55
CA VAL A 137 -6.58 -2.56 12.21
C VAL A 137 -5.52 -2.39 11.12
N LEU A 138 -4.65 -1.39 11.26
CA LEU A 138 -3.57 -1.14 10.31
C LEU A 138 -2.59 -2.33 10.24
N ARG A 139 -2.22 -2.92 11.38
CA ARG A 139 -1.34 -4.11 11.43
C ARG A 139 -1.93 -5.29 10.67
N ALA A 140 -3.23 -5.57 10.86
CA ALA A 140 -3.90 -6.65 10.15
C ALA A 140 -3.86 -6.43 8.62
N GLN A 141 -4.08 -5.20 8.17
CA GLN A 141 -4.03 -4.86 6.75
C GLN A 141 -2.62 -4.97 6.16
N ILE A 142 -1.59 -4.54 6.91
CA ILE A 142 -0.19 -4.73 6.52
C ILE A 142 0.14 -6.20 6.36
N GLN A 143 -0.37 -7.06 7.24
CA GLN A 143 -0.18 -8.50 7.13
C GLN A 143 -0.80 -9.06 5.84
N GLU A 144 -2.04 -8.69 5.52
CA GLU A 144 -2.71 -9.10 4.28
C GLU A 144 -1.96 -8.61 3.02
N MET A 145 -1.43 -7.38 3.04
CA MET A 145 -0.62 -6.85 1.94
C MET A 145 0.68 -7.64 1.75
N ASN A 146 1.37 -7.97 2.85
CA ASN A 146 2.60 -8.75 2.82
C ASN A 146 2.37 -10.17 2.26
N GLU A 147 1.22 -10.78 2.55
CA GLU A 147 0.85 -12.07 1.94
C GLU A 147 0.68 -11.96 0.42
N ILE A 148 0.08 -10.87 -0.09
CA ILE A 148 -0.08 -10.65 -1.54
C ILE A 148 1.28 -10.41 -2.21
N LEU A 149 2.17 -9.65 -1.55
CA LEU A 149 3.50 -9.31 -2.05
C LEU A 149 4.49 -10.48 -2.04
N ASN A 150 4.35 -11.43 -1.11
CA ASN A 150 5.25 -12.58 -0.97
C ASN A 150 4.81 -13.83 -1.76
N ASN A 151 3.56 -13.89 -2.21
CA ASN A 151 3.02 -15.00 -2.99
C ASN A 151 3.16 -14.82 -4.53
N ASN A 152 3.83 -13.76 -5.00
CA ASN A 152 4.04 -13.40 -6.41
C ASN A 152 5.50 -12.98 -6.69
#